data_AF-A0A6C2U7W8-F1
#
_entry.id   AF-A0A6C2U7W8-F1
#
_cell.length_a   1.000
_cell.length_b   1.000
_cell.length_c   1.000
_cell.angle_alpha   90.00
_cell.angle_beta   90.00
_cell.angle_gamma   90.00
#
_symmetry.space_group_name_H-M   'P 1'
#
loop_
_entity.id
_entity.type
_entity.pdbx_description
1 polymer ?
#
loop_
_entity_poly.entity_id
_entity_poly.type
_entity_poly.pdbx_seq_one_letter_code
_entity_poly.pdbx_strand_id
1 'polypeptide(L)'
;MENARRGHETQRHIEAKLAIGQMFKNEDWSVFFEQCNADILVLHHATRFVASIEAEASPRNVLRNIERNIKYGCKAVATVSLTDRYLGQITTKVFKYSDQNPEFPIRLFRHNKQGLEELHSWIVSLAEHTASARKTNHDPE
;
A
#
# COMPACT_ATOMS: atom_id res chain seq x y z
N MET A 1 0.70 -16.16 12.92
CA MET A 1 0.40 -15.42 11.67
C MET A 1 -1.01 -15.79 11.22
N GLU A 2 -2.05 -15.43 11.98
CA GLU A 2 -3.39 -16.02 11.79
C GLU A 2 -4.37 -15.21 10.91
N ASN A 3 -4.08 -13.95 10.57
CA ASN A 3 -5.07 -13.07 9.93
C ASN A 3 -4.83 -12.73 8.45
N ALA A 4 -3.93 -13.42 7.74
CA ALA A 4 -3.59 -13.11 6.34
C ALA A 4 -4.55 -13.70 5.30
N ARG A 5 -5.68 -14.28 5.72
CA ARG A 5 -6.60 -15.02 4.86
C ARG A 5 -8.02 -14.49 5.00
N ARG A 6 -8.66 -14.22 3.86
CA ARG A 6 -10.09 -13.92 3.78
C ARG A 6 -10.80 -14.89 2.83
N GLY A 7 -11.75 -15.66 3.34
CA GLY A 7 -12.63 -16.53 2.53
C GLY A 7 -11.87 -17.51 1.60
N HIS A 8 -12.23 -17.49 0.30
CA HIS A 8 -11.71 -18.37 -0.76
C HIS A 8 -10.51 -17.78 -1.53
N GLU A 9 -9.65 -17.03 -0.85
CA GLU A 9 -8.42 -16.54 -1.47
C GLU A 9 -7.50 -17.66 -1.96
N THR A 10 -6.87 -17.42 -3.10
CA THR A 10 -5.88 -18.35 -3.65
C THR A 10 -4.60 -18.35 -2.82
N GLN A 11 -3.89 -19.48 -2.76
CA GLN A 11 -2.63 -19.61 -2.05
C GLN A 11 -1.59 -18.55 -2.50
N ARG A 12 -1.52 -18.26 -3.80
CA ARG A 12 -0.67 -17.20 -4.37
C ARG A 12 -0.95 -15.82 -3.77
N HIS A 13 -2.22 -15.50 -3.50
CA HIS A 13 -2.61 -14.22 -2.92
C HIS A 13 -2.16 -14.13 -1.46
N ILE A 14 -2.37 -15.21 -0.70
CA ILE A 14 -1.93 -15.32 0.69
C ILE A 14 -0.40 -15.18 0.78
N GLU A 15 0.34 -15.90 -0.07
CA GLU A 15 1.81 -15.83 -0.12
C GLU A 15 2.31 -14.42 -0.46
N ALA A 16 1.67 -13.75 -1.43
CA ALA A 16 2.01 -12.38 -1.78
C ALA A 16 1.79 -11.43 -0.60
N LYS A 17 0.65 -11.55 0.11
CA LYS A 17 0.38 -10.72 1.31
C LYS A 17 1.45 -10.93 2.37
N LEU A 18 1.75 -12.18 2.68
CA LEU A 18 2.76 -12.52 3.68
C LEU A 18 4.14 -11.99 3.30
N ALA A 19 4.56 -12.17 2.04
CA ALA A 19 5.84 -11.69 1.53
C ALA A 19 5.95 -10.16 1.63
N ILE A 20 4.93 -9.44 1.14
CA ILE A 20 4.88 -7.96 1.22
C ILE A 20 4.88 -7.50 2.68
N GLY A 21 4.01 -8.07 3.51
CA GLY A 21 3.90 -7.68 4.92
C GLY A 21 5.19 -7.96 5.69
N GLN A 22 5.91 -9.04 5.38
CA GLN A 22 7.19 -9.37 6.04
C GLN A 22 8.26 -8.29 5.82
N MET A 23 8.22 -7.56 4.71
CA MET A 23 9.18 -6.48 4.41
C MET A 23 9.10 -5.32 5.40
N PHE A 24 7.96 -5.14 6.06
CA PHE A 24 7.73 -4.08 7.03
C PHE A 24 7.69 -4.59 8.48
N LYS A 25 8.10 -5.84 8.76
CA LYS A 25 8.11 -6.35 10.14
C LYS A 25 9.44 -6.04 10.81
N ASN A 26 9.49 -4.90 11.48
CA ASN A 26 10.58 -4.52 12.40
C ASN A 26 10.01 -3.65 13.53
N GLU A 27 10.87 -3.04 14.33
CA GLU A 27 10.47 -2.24 15.52
C GLU A 27 9.78 -0.91 15.18
N ASP A 28 9.98 -0.36 13.98
CA ASP A 28 9.42 0.94 13.58
C ASP A 28 8.02 0.84 12.94
N TRP A 29 7.59 -0.38 12.63
CA TRP A 29 6.43 -0.63 11.78
C TRP A 29 5.50 -1.69 12.38
N SER A 30 4.19 -1.41 12.34
CA SER A 30 3.15 -2.42 12.53
C SER A 30 2.56 -2.82 11.20
N VAL A 31 2.30 -4.11 11.04
CA VAL A 31 1.67 -4.69 9.84
C VAL A 31 0.37 -5.37 10.25
N PHE A 32 -0.71 -4.98 9.60
CA PHE A 32 -2.04 -5.57 9.77
C PHE A 32 -2.48 -6.18 8.45
N PHE A 33 -3.11 -7.36 8.53
CA PHE A 33 -3.69 -8.02 7.37
C PHE A 33 -5.21 -7.97 7.46
N GLU A 34 -5.89 -7.83 6.31
CA GLU A 34 -7.36 -7.78 6.21
C GLU A 34 -8.07 -6.70 7.04
N GLN A 35 -7.33 -5.71 7.53
CA GLN A 35 -7.86 -4.67 8.40
C GLN A 35 -8.44 -3.52 7.57
N CYS A 36 -9.61 -3.02 7.96
CA CYS A 36 -10.32 -1.94 7.25
C CYS A 36 -10.58 -2.24 5.77
N ASN A 37 -10.69 -3.53 5.40
CA ASN A 37 -10.82 -4.04 4.04
C ASN A 37 -9.61 -3.87 3.12
N ALA A 38 -8.45 -3.42 3.61
CA ALA A 38 -7.21 -3.51 2.86
C ALA A 38 -6.58 -4.89 3.04
N ASP A 39 -5.95 -5.43 1.99
CA ASP A 39 -5.18 -6.66 2.09
C ASP A 39 -4.06 -6.54 3.15
N ILE A 40 -3.35 -5.40 3.13
CA ILE A 40 -2.29 -5.08 4.08
C ILE A 40 -2.38 -3.60 4.45
N LEU A 41 -2.29 -3.30 5.74
CA LEU A 41 -2.01 -1.96 6.27
C LEU A 41 -0.65 -1.96 6.94
N VAL A 42 0.15 -0.94 6.65
CA VAL A 42 1.41 -0.67 7.33
C VAL A 42 1.32 0.66 8.06
N LEU A 43 1.75 0.67 9.32
CA LEU A 43 1.76 1.83 10.20
C LEU A 43 3.19 2.09 10.67
N HIS A 44 3.76 3.22 10.28
CA HIS A 44 5.04 3.71 10.81
C HIS A 44 4.80 4.42 12.15
N HIS A 45 5.45 3.96 13.22
CA HIS A 45 5.14 4.40 14.58
C HIS A 45 5.52 5.85 14.83
N ALA A 46 6.73 6.25 14.42
CA ALA A 46 7.25 7.59 14.68
C ALA A 46 6.41 8.69 14.01
N THR A 47 6.01 8.47 12.76
CA THR A 47 5.33 9.50 11.95
C THR A 47 3.82 9.33 11.92
N ARG A 48 3.31 8.24 12.52
CA ARG A 48 1.91 7.80 12.39
C ARG A 48 1.48 7.76 10.92
N PHE A 49 2.41 7.39 10.03
CA PHE A 49 2.13 7.25 8.62
C PHE A 49 1.44 5.92 8.39
N VAL A 50 0.31 5.94 7.66
CA VAL A 50 -0.48 4.74 7.37
C VAL A 50 -0.60 4.62 5.86
N ALA A 51 -0.17 3.49 5.32
CA ALA A 51 -0.38 3.13 3.92
C ALA A 51 -1.15 1.82 3.82
N SER A 52 -1.99 1.74 2.78
CA SER A 52 -2.61 0.50 2.36
C SER A 52 -1.86 -0.10 1.18
N ILE A 53 -1.80 -1.43 1.14
CA ILE A 53 -1.24 -2.18 0.02
C ILE A 53 -2.27 -3.22 -0.38
N GLU A 54 -2.72 -3.16 -1.63
CA GLU A 54 -3.72 -4.06 -2.22
C GLU A 54 -3.06 -4.98 -3.24
N ALA A 55 -3.15 -6.30 -3.03
CA ALA A 55 -2.59 -7.30 -3.93
C ALA A 55 -3.66 -7.74 -4.94
N GLU A 56 -3.54 -7.28 -6.19
CA GLU A 56 -4.58 -7.39 -7.19
C GLU A 56 -4.25 -8.45 -8.26
N ALA A 57 -5.11 -9.45 -8.38
CA ALA A 57 -5.05 -10.43 -9.47
C ALA A 57 -5.91 -10.04 -10.68
N SER A 58 -6.74 -9.00 -10.56
CA SER A 58 -7.66 -8.57 -11.62
C SER A 58 -7.95 -7.06 -11.54
N PRO A 59 -8.40 -6.41 -12.62
CA PRO A 59 -8.68 -4.98 -12.61
C PRO A 59 -10.02 -4.63 -11.96
N ARG A 60 -10.84 -5.60 -11.55
CA ARG A 60 -12.26 -5.38 -11.19
C ARG A 60 -12.42 -4.44 -10.01
N ASN A 61 -11.61 -4.60 -8.96
CA ASN A 61 -11.79 -3.92 -7.68
C ASN A 61 -10.79 -2.79 -7.40
N VAL A 62 -9.80 -2.59 -8.28
CA VAL A 62 -8.70 -1.64 -8.09
C VAL A 62 -9.17 -0.24 -7.65
N LEU A 63 -10.06 0.40 -8.44
CA LEU A 63 -10.52 1.77 -8.14
C LEU A 63 -11.31 1.83 -6.84
N ARG A 64 -12.23 0.88 -6.64
CA ARG A 64 -13.02 0.77 -5.42
C ARG A 64 -12.13 0.63 -4.19
N ASN A 65 -11.06 -0.16 -4.29
CA ASN A 65 -10.12 -0.39 -3.20
C ASN A 65 -9.30 0.88 -2.89
N ILE A 66 -8.81 1.58 -3.92
CA ILE A 66 -8.11 2.87 -3.77
C ILE A 66 -8.99 3.91 -3.08
N GLU A 67 -10.18 4.18 -3.64
CA GLU A 67 -11.14 5.15 -3.11
C GLU A 67 -11.50 4.86 -1.66
N ARG A 68 -11.77 3.58 -1.36
CA ARG A 68 -12.12 3.12 -0.01
C ARG A 68 -10.97 3.36 0.98
N ASN A 69 -9.73 3.02 0.62
CA ASN A 69 -8.61 3.14 1.54
C ASN A 69 -8.26 4.61 1.83
N ILE A 70 -8.37 5.49 0.83
CA ILE A 70 -8.27 6.94 1.02
C ILE A 70 -9.38 7.44 1.97
N LYS A 71 -10.63 7.04 1.72
CA LYS A 71 -11.77 7.38 2.59
C LYS A 71 -11.58 6.95 4.05
N TYR A 72 -10.89 5.83 4.28
CA TYR A 72 -10.57 5.34 5.63
C TYR A 72 -9.28 5.93 6.22
N GLY A 73 -8.71 6.98 5.60
CA GLY A 73 -7.62 7.76 6.17
C GLY A 73 -6.21 7.24 5.86
N CYS A 74 -6.06 6.34 4.88
CA CYS A 74 -4.72 5.98 4.40
C CYS A 74 -4.07 7.21 3.74
N LYS A 75 -2.82 7.48 4.10
CA LYS A 75 -2.01 8.56 3.52
C LYS A 75 -1.38 8.19 2.20
N ALA A 76 -1.32 6.90 1.88
CA ALA A 76 -0.88 6.38 0.60
C ALA A 76 -1.59 5.06 0.28
N VAL A 77 -1.71 4.77 -1.02
CA VAL A 77 -2.24 3.50 -1.53
C VAL A 77 -1.26 2.90 -2.54
N ALA A 78 -0.74 1.72 -2.22
CA ALA A 78 0.00 0.89 -3.16
C ALA A 78 -0.92 -0.18 -3.74
N THR A 79 -0.88 -0.37 -5.06
CA THR A 79 -1.45 -1.55 -5.72
C THR A 79 -0.30 -2.43 -6.18
N VAL A 80 -0.35 -3.73 -5.87
CA VAL A 80 0.62 -4.73 -6.35
C VAL A 80 -0.07 -5.67 -7.31
N SER A 81 0.30 -5.62 -8.60
CA SER A 81 -0.24 -6.56 -9.58
C SER A 81 0.37 -7.94 -9.37
N LEU A 82 -0.47 -8.92 -9.04
CA LEU A 82 -0.03 -10.31 -8.87
C LEU A 82 0.26 -10.99 -10.19
N THR A 83 -0.18 -10.44 -11.33
CA THR A 83 0.00 -11.04 -12.66
C THR A 83 0.25 -9.98 -13.73
N ASP A 84 1.08 -10.31 -14.72
CA ASP A 84 1.30 -9.43 -15.88
C ASP A 84 0.08 -9.40 -16.83
N ARG A 85 -0.80 -10.40 -16.77
CA ARG A 85 -1.97 -10.53 -17.65
C ARG A 85 -2.86 -9.28 -17.66
N TYR A 86 -3.03 -8.66 -16.50
CA TYR A 86 -3.89 -7.49 -16.33
C TYR A 86 -3.11 -6.21 -16.04
N LEU A 87 -1.77 -6.25 -16.09
CA LEU A 87 -0.93 -5.13 -15.67
C LEU A 87 -1.32 -3.85 -16.40
N GLY A 88 -1.44 -3.86 -17.73
CA GLY A 88 -1.83 -2.68 -18.49
C GLY A 88 -3.17 -2.07 -18.08
N GLN A 89 -4.19 -2.91 -17.81
CA GLN A 89 -5.50 -2.44 -17.38
C GLN A 89 -5.48 -1.85 -15.96
N ILE A 90 -4.70 -2.46 -15.07
CA ILE A 90 -4.50 -1.95 -13.71
C ILE A 90 -3.72 -0.63 -13.78
N THR A 91 -2.65 -0.55 -14.59
CA THR A 91 -1.87 0.67 -14.83
C THR A 91 -2.76 1.81 -15.28
N THR A 92 -3.60 1.62 -16.31
CA THR A 92 -4.50 2.66 -16.80
C THR A 92 -5.44 3.17 -15.70
N LYS A 93 -5.99 2.27 -14.88
CA LYS A 93 -6.89 2.65 -13.77
C LYS A 93 -6.16 3.44 -12.69
N VAL A 94 -5.02 2.93 -12.23
CA VAL A 94 -4.21 3.57 -11.17
C VAL A 94 -3.72 4.94 -11.64
N PHE A 95 -3.17 5.02 -12.85
CA PHE A 95 -2.66 6.26 -13.43
C PHE A 95 -3.75 7.31 -13.61
N LYS A 96 -4.87 6.95 -14.25
CA LYS A 96 -6.00 7.87 -14.44
C LYS A 96 -6.52 8.41 -13.11
N TYR A 97 -6.63 7.56 -12.09
CA TYR A 97 -7.12 7.99 -10.78
C TYR A 97 -6.09 8.88 -10.07
N SER A 98 -4.79 8.56 -10.16
CA SER A 98 -3.71 9.37 -9.60
C SER A 98 -3.66 10.77 -10.24
N ASP A 99 -3.83 10.87 -11.56
CA ASP A 99 -3.87 12.15 -12.27
C ASP A 99 -5.05 13.03 -11.82
N GLN A 100 -6.17 12.39 -11.45
CA GLN A 100 -7.37 13.07 -10.95
C GLN A 100 -7.27 13.47 -9.47
N ASN A 101 -6.32 12.90 -8.72
CA ASN A 101 -6.15 13.11 -7.28
C ASN A 101 -4.65 13.30 -6.93
N PRO A 102 -3.98 14.33 -7.49
CA PRO A 102 -2.53 14.50 -7.38
C PRO A 102 -2.01 14.72 -5.95
N GLU A 103 -2.88 15.08 -5.01
CA GLU A 103 -2.57 15.26 -3.61
C GLU A 103 -2.39 13.93 -2.85
N PHE A 104 -2.82 12.81 -3.42
CA PHE A 104 -2.72 11.49 -2.81
C PHE A 104 -1.61 10.65 -3.46
N PRO A 105 -0.61 10.19 -2.67
CA PRO A 105 0.38 9.22 -3.14
C PRO A 105 -0.25 7.87 -3.49
N ILE A 106 -0.39 7.59 -4.78
CA ILE A 106 -0.98 6.35 -5.30
C ILE A 106 -0.02 5.76 -6.33
N ARG A 107 0.33 4.47 -6.19
CA ARG A 107 1.30 3.85 -7.12
C ARG A 107 1.05 2.36 -7.34
N LEU A 108 1.36 1.91 -8.56
CA LEU A 108 1.32 0.50 -8.96
C LEU A 108 2.73 -0.11 -8.96
N PHE A 109 2.82 -1.34 -8.48
CA PHE A 109 4.03 -2.16 -8.46
C PHE A 109 3.76 -3.54 -9.04
N ARG A 110 4.82 -4.24 -9.46
CA ARG A 110 4.75 -5.64 -9.89
C ARG A 110 5.08 -6.57 -8.72
N HIS A 111 4.42 -7.73 -8.66
CA HIS A 111 4.77 -8.79 -7.73
C HIS A 111 5.99 -9.60 -8.22
N ASN A 112 7.15 -8.95 -8.23
CA ASN A 112 8.47 -9.55 -8.47
C ASN A 112 9.49 -8.89 -7.55
N LYS A 113 10.72 -9.41 -7.48
CA LYS A 113 11.75 -8.92 -6.54
C LYS A 113 11.95 -7.39 -6.63
N GLN A 114 12.22 -6.88 -7.83
CA GLN A 114 12.46 -5.45 -8.05
C GLN A 114 11.24 -4.59 -7.69
N GLY A 115 10.03 -5.00 -8.11
CA GLY A 115 8.81 -4.24 -7.82
C GLY A 115 8.48 -4.19 -6.33
N LEU A 116 8.83 -5.24 -5.57
CA LEU A 116 8.70 -5.24 -4.12
C LEU A 116 9.77 -4.35 -3.45
N GLU A 117 11.02 -4.37 -3.90
CA GLU A 117 12.07 -3.45 -3.41
C GLU A 117 11.68 -1.98 -3.66
N GLU A 118 11.12 -1.67 -4.83
CA GLU A 118 10.59 -0.34 -5.17
C GLU A 118 9.40 0.04 -4.30
N LEU A 119 8.47 -0.90 -4.04
CA LEU A 119 7.33 -0.70 -3.14
C LEU A 119 7.78 -0.30 -1.74
N HIS A 120 8.72 -1.06 -1.16
CA HIS A 120 9.22 -0.80 0.19
C HIS A 120 9.92 0.55 0.27
N SER A 121 10.86 0.81 -0.66
CA SER A 121 11.59 2.08 -0.71
C SER A 121 10.65 3.29 -0.85
N TRP A 122 9.61 3.16 -1.67
CA TRP A 122 8.62 4.22 -1.86
C TRP A 122 7.80 4.49 -0.59
N ILE A 123 7.30 3.46 0.08
CA ILE A 123 6.53 3.62 1.33
C ILE A 123 7.38 4.21 2.45
N VAL A 124 8.62 3.73 2.63
CA VAL A 124 9.56 4.25 3.64
C VAL A 124 9.84 5.73 3.38
N SER A 125 10.15 6.09 2.13
CA SER A 125 10.39 7.48 1.75
C SER A 125 9.21 8.39 2.08
N LEU A 126 7.97 7.99 1.79
CA LEU A 126 6.78 8.77 2.14
C LEU A 126 6.61 8.96 3.65
N ALA A 127 6.90 7.91 4.43
CA ALA A 127 6.83 7.97 5.88
C ALA A 127 7.85 8.96 6.45
N GLU A 128 9.07 8.97 5.94
CA GLU A 128 10.16 9.87 6.35
C GLU A 128 9.88 11.34 5.99
N HIS A 129 9.36 11.62 4.79
CA HIS A 129 8.98 12.98 4.39
C HIS A 129 7.87 13.54 5.28
N THR A 130 6.96 12.68 5.75
CA THR A 130 5.92 13.07 6.72
C THR A 130 6.54 13.51 8.07
N ALA A 131 7.70 12.95 8.45
CA ALA A 131 8.41 13.35 9.68
C ALA A 131 8.97 14.77 9.56
N SER A 132 9.63 15.06 8.43
CA SER A 132 10.29 16.34 8.19
C SER A 132 9.29 17.50 8.16
N ALA A 133 8.13 17.32 7.54
CA ALA A 133 7.07 18.33 7.51
C ALA A 133 6.47 18.66 8.89
N ARG A 134 6.61 17.77 9.89
CA ARG A 134 6.17 18.05 11.26
C ARG A 134 7.17 18.88 12.05
N LYS A 135 8.48 18.71 11.81
CA LYS A 135 9.52 19.46 12.52
C LYS A 135 9.50 20.95 12.17
N THR A 136 9.21 21.29 10.92
CA THR A 136 9.15 22.70 10.47
C THR A 136 7.98 23.51 11.04
N ASN A 137 6.93 22.85 11.55
CA ASN A 137 5.73 23.51 12.08
C ASN A 137 5.71 23.63 13.62
N HIS A 138 6.79 23.21 14.29
CA HIS A 138 6.87 23.17 15.75
C HIS A 138 8.02 23.99 16.35
N ASP A 139 8.65 24.87 15.57
CA ASP A 139 9.46 25.96 16.10
C ASP A 139 8.59 27.23 16.19
N PRO A 140 7.95 27.52 17.33
CA PRO A 140 7.49 28.87 17.62
C PRO A 140 8.74 29.74 17.91
N GLU A 141 8.86 30.86 17.19
CA GLU A 141 9.69 31.99 17.64
C GLU A 141 9.26 32.50 19.02
#